data_AF-I4INA3-F1
#
_entry.id   AF-I4INA3-F1
#
_cell.length_a   1.000
_cell.length_b   1.000
_cell.length_c   1.000
_cell.angle_alpha   90.00
_cell.angle_beta   90.00
_cell.angle_gamma   90.00
#
_symmetry.space_group_name_H-M   'P 1'
#
loop_
_entity.id
_entity.type
_entity.pdbx_description
1 polymer ?
#
loop_
_entity_poly.entity_id
_entity_poly.type
_entity_poly.pdbx_seq_one_letter_code
_entity_poly.pdbx_strand_id
1 'polypeptide(L)'
;MKTLEETIAQAMDCQDKSILPFLPYILQDFWEIGSSANSILKIVKAHTNNYSELNVLDLGCGKGAVSIKLSIELDCYCLGIDAIPEFIEIANKKAREEAITSMCKFISGDAREIINTLNQFNLIILGSIGFVFGNYFQTMNILKKI
;
A
#
# COMPACT_ATOMS: atom_id res chain seq x y z
N MET A 1 -15.70 -15.31 -7.00
CA MET A 1 -14.61 -14.36 -6.68
C MET A 1 -14.30 -14.53 -5.20
N LYS A 2 -13.03 -14.46 -4.78
CA LYS A 2 -12.69 -14.54 -3.34
C LYS A 2 -13.23 -13.33 -2.61
N THR A 3 -13.83 -13.53 -1.44
CA THR A 3 -14.22 -12.46 -0.51
C THR A 3 -12.99 -11.63 -0.10
N LEU A 4 -13.20 -10.41 0.41
CA LEU A 4 -12.09 -9.57 0.88
C LEU A 4 -11.29 -10.28 1.98
N GLU A 5 -11.97 -10.88 2.96
CA GLU A 5 -11.35 -11.66 4.03
C GLU A 5 -10.51 -12.83 3.52
N GLU A 6 -10.97 -13.56 2.48
CA GLU A 6 -10.18 -14.63 1.85
C GLU A 6 -8.92 -14.11 1.18
N THR A 7 -9.01 -12.92 0.58
CA THR A 7 -7.87 -12.27 -0.04
C THR A 7 -6.87 -11.80 1.01
N ILE A 8 -7.32 -11.19 2.11
CA ILE A 8 -6.45 -10.79 3.22
C ILE A 8 -5.79 -12.03 3.85
N ALA A 9 -6.57 -13.06 4.17
CA ALA A 9 -6.03 -14.27 4.78
C ALA A 9 -4.98 -14.94 3.89
N GLN A 10 -5.22 -15.01 2.58
CA GLN A 10 -4.24 -15.53 1.64
C GLN A 10 -2.98 -14.66 1.57
N ALA A 11 -3.10 -13.33 1.54
CA ALA A 11 -1.95 -12.43 1.48
C ALA A 11 -1.08 -12.49 2.74
N MET A 12 -1.70 -12.79 3.89
CA MET A 12 -1.04 -12.93 5.19
C MET A 12 -0.67 -14.38 5.53
N ASP A 13 -0.72 -15.31 4.57
CA ASP A 13 -0.49 -16.76 4.75
C ASP A 13 -1.27 -17.40 5.92
N CYS A 14 -2.46 -16.85 6.20
CA CYS A 14 -3.36 -17.32 7.24
C CYS A 14 -4.25 -18.45 6.72
N GLN A 15 -4.27 -19.59 7.44
CA GLN A 15 -5.15 -20.71 7.12
C GLN A 15 -6.58 -20.54 7.66
N ASP A 16 -6.73 -19.80 8.76
CA ASP A 16 -8.02 -19.52 9.39
C ASP A 16 -8.29 -18.01 9.39
N LYS A 17 -9.45 -17.61 8.88
CA LYS A 17 -9.89 -16.20 8.83
C LYS A 17 -10.20 -15.65 10.22
N SER A 18 -10.40 -16.51 11.23
CA SER A 18 -10.64 -16.09 12.61
C SER A 18 -9.49 -15.26 13.19
N ILE A 19 -8.28 -15.36 12.60
CA ILE A 19 -7.12 -14.58 13.01
C ILE A 19 -7.15 -13.13 12.51
N LEU A 20 -7.92 -12.83 11.45
CA LEU A 20 -7.89 -11.52 10.78
C LEU A 20 -8.15 -10.34 11.73
N PRO A 21 -9.14 -10.38 12.64
CA PRO A 21 -9.38 -9.29 13.59
C PRO A 21 -8.22 -9.06 14.57
N PHE A 22 -7.33 -10.04 14.74
CA PHE A 22 -6.18 -9.95 15.64
C PHE A 22 -4.91 -9.48 14.93
N LEU A 23 -4.90 -9.40 13.59
CA LEU A 23 -3.73 -8.92 12.83
C LEU A 23 -3.24 -7.54 13.29
N PRO A 24 -4.10 -6.55 13.57
CA PRO A 24 -3.65 -5.25 14.09
C PRO A 24 -2.82 -5.37 15.37
N TYR A 25 -3.26 -6.23 16.29
CA TYR A 25 -2.57 -6.48 17.55
C TYR A 25 -1.31 -7.31 17.36
N ILE A 26 -1.38 -8.41 16.59
CA ILE A 26 -0.23 -9.30 16.33
C ILE A 26 0.91 -8.52 15.68
N LEU A 27 0.59 -7.63 14.75
CA LEU A 27 1.57 -6.89 13.97
C LEU A 27 1.88 -5.51 14.56
N GLN A 28 1.37 -5.15 15.74
CA GLN A 28 1.42 -3.78 16.28
C GLN A 28 2.85 -3.21 16.39
N ASP A 29 3.81 -4.05 16.78
CA ASP A 29 5.21 -3.64 17.02
C ASP A 29 6.04 -3.48 15.73
N PHE A 30 5.52 -3.92 14.59
CA PHE A 30 6.19 -3.78 13.30
C PHE A 30 5.74 -2.50 12.59
N TRP A 31 6.70 -1.64 12.26
CA TRP A 31 6.43 -0.51 11.36
C TRP A 31 6.30 -0.97 9.90
N GLU A 32 7.30 -1.73 9.43
CA GLU A 32 7.29 -2.39 8.14
C GLU A 32 6.75 -3.82 8.30
N ILE A 33 5.62 -4.14 7.66
CA ILE A 33 4.98 -5.46 7.76
C ILE A 33 5.35 -6.35 6.56
N GLY A 34 5.59 -5.74 5.39
CA GLY A 34 5.87 -6.44 4.14
C GLY A 34 7.23 -6.06 3.56
N SER A 35 7.22 -5.07 2.68
CA SER A 35 8.43 -4.62 1.98
C SER A 35 9.24 -3.61 2.79
N SER A 36 10.57 -3.65 2.65
CA SER A 36 11.44 -2.65 3.27
C SER A 36 11.33 -1.31 2.55
N ALA A 37 10.97 -0.25 3.28
CA ALA A 37 10.82 1.08 2.71
C ALA A 37 12.15 1.62 2.17
N ASN A 38 13.27 1.27 2.80
CA ASN A 38 14.62 1.61 2.32
C ASN A 38 14.91 0.96 0.95
N SER A 39 14.55 -0.30 0.77
CA SER A 39 14.77 -1.00 -0.51
C SER A 39 13.94 -0.39 -1.63
N ILE A 40 12.65 -0.09 -1.37
CA ILE A 40 11.79 0.56 -2.36
C ILE A 40 12.31 1.96 -2.70
N LEU A 41 12.69 2.78 -1.71
CA LEU A 41 13.28 4.10 -1.95
C LEU A 41 14.51 4.04 -2.85
N LYS A 42 15.40 3.07 -2.61
CA LYS A 42 16.61 2.87 -3.45
C LYS A 42 16.25 2.52 -4.89
N ILE A 43 15.25 1.64 -5.08
CA ILE A 43 14.77 1.27 -6.42
C ILE A 43 14.20 2.50 -7.13
N VAL A 44 13.36 3.30 -6.47
CA VAL A 44 12.79 4.52 -7.06
C VAL A 44 13.88 5.52 -7.46
N LYS A 45 14.83 5.81 -6.55
CA LYS A 45 15.97 6.71 -6.81
C LYS A 45 16.86 6.24 -7.97
N ALA A 46 16.91 4.93 -8.25
CA ALA A 46 17.70 4.38 -9.35
C ALA A 46 17.04 4.50 -10.73
N HIS A 47 15.72 4.72 -10.80
CA HIS A 47 14.96 4.73 -12.06
C HIS A 47 14.46 6.10 -12.49
N THR A 48 14.46 7.09 -11.59
CA THR A 48 14.03 8.45 -11.91
C THR A 48 14.71 9.46 -10.98
N ASN A 49 14.78 10.71 -11.43
CA ASN A 49 15.18 11.87 -10.63
C ASN A 49 14.08 12.95 -10.62
N ASN A 50 12.97 12.77 -11.34
CA ASN A 50 11.86 13.72 -11.43
C ASN A 50 10.83 13.42 -10.33
N TYR A 51 11.25 13.58 -9.07
CA TYR A 51 10.47 13.09 -7.93
C TYR A 51 9.16 13.84 -7.69
N SER A 52 9.13 15.15 -7.93
CA SER A 52 7.93 15.98 -7.74
C SER A 52 6.80 15.65 -8.72
N GLU A 53 7.12 14.99 -9.83
CA GLU A 53 6.13 14.49 -10.80
C GLU A 53 5.63 13.09 -10.43
N LEU A 54 6.20 12.43 -9.41
CA LEU A 54 5.75 11.11 -8.99
C LEU A 54 4.39 11.21 -8.30
N ASN A 55 3.45 10.46 -8.88
CA ASN A 55 2.16 10.16 -8.32
C ASN A 55 2.13 8.66 -8.05
N VAL A 56 2.30 8.29 -6.77
CA VAL A 56 2.54 6.92 -6.32
C VAL A 56 1.26 6.29 -5.78
N LEU A 57 0.96 5.06 -6.22
CA LEU A 57 -0.10 4.21 -5.67
C LEU A 57 0.53 3.02 -4.95
N ASP A 58 0.26 2.85 -3.67
CA ASP A 58 0.77 1.77 -2.83
C ASP A 58 -0.39 0.85 -2.44
N LEU A 59 -0.45 -0.34 -3.04
CA LEU A 59 -1.55 -1.29 -2.86
C LEU A 59 -1.15 -2.33 -1.80
N GLY A 60 -1.97 -2.46 -0.76
CA GLY A 60 -1.61 -3.21 0.44
C GLY A 60 -0.58 -2.47 1.29
N CYS A 61 -0.76 -1.16 1.47
CA CYS A 61 0.26 -0.30 2.07
C CYS A 61 0.53 -0.59 3.56
N GLY A 62 -0.31 -1.42 4.21
CA GLY A 62 -0.28 -1.65 5.65
C GLY A 62 -0.33 -0.34 6.42
N LYS A 63 0.64 -0.15 7.33
CA LYS A 63 0.77 1.07 8.15
C LYS A 63 1.40 2.26 7.39
N GLY A 64 1.62 2.15 6.09
CA GLY A 64 2.09 3.24 5.25
C GLY A 64 3.61 3.47 5.27
N ALA A 65 4.40 2.52 5.79
CA ALA A 65 5.85 2.68 5.96
C ALA A 65 6.59 3.07 4.67
N VAL A 66 6.23 2.45 3.54
CA VAL A 66 6.81 2.74 2.22
C VAL A 66 6.35 4.12 1.74
N SER A 67 5.04 4.33 1.65
CA SER A 67 4.42 5.58 1.20
C SER A 67 4.92 6.81 1.97
N ILE A 68 4.95 6.76 3.30
CA ILE A 68 5.42 7.89 4.15
C ILE A 68 6.89 8.20 3.88
N LYS A 69 7.72 7.16 3.79
CA LYS A 69 9.14 7.35 3.51
C LYS A 69 9.38 7.97 2.13
N LEU A 70 8.66 7.50 1.11
CA LEU A 70 8.75 8.08 -0.23
C LEU A 70 8.32 9.55 -0.23
N SER A 71 7.16 9.88 0.36
CA SER A 71 6.70 11.27 0.43
C SER A 71 7.70 12.19 1.15
N ILE A 72 8.30 11.77 2.26
CA ILE A 72 9.27 12.60 3.00
C ILE A 72 10.58 12.77 2.21
N GLU A 73 11.10 11.68 1.64
CA GLU A 73 12.45 11.67 1.04
C GLU A 73 12.49 12.19 -0.39
N LEU A 74 11.35 12.16 -1.08
CA LEU A 74 11.25 12.48 -2.51
C LEU A 74 10.29 13.65 -2.78
N ASP A 75 9.57 14.15 -1.77
CA ASP A 75 8.54 15.20 -1.93
C ASP A 75 7.49 14.84 -3.00
N CYS A 76 7.11 13.56 -3.06
CA CYS A 76 6.14 13.03 -4.02
C CYS A 76 4.77 12.76 -3.40
N TYR A 77 3.74 12.76 -4.25
CA TYR A 77 2.41 12.37 -3.82
C TYR A 77 2.29 10.84 -3.72
N CYS A 78 1.72 10.36 -2.62
CA CYS A 78 1.45 8.94 -2.36
C CYS A 78 -0.01 8.74 -1.94
N LEU A 79 -0.67 7.76 -2.55
CA LEU A 79 -1.92 7.19 -2.10
C LEU A 79 -1.69 5.73 -1.68
N GLY A 80 -1.85 5.44 -0.39
CA GLY A 80 -1.87 4.07 0.13
C GLY A 80 -3.28 3.53 0.27
N ILE A 81 -3.48 2.26 -0.12
CA ILE A 81 -4.74 1.52 0.08
C ILE A 81 -4.44 0.23 0.83
N ASP A 82 -5.18 -0.03 1.90
CA ASP A 82 -5.12 -1.30 2.62
C ASP A 82 -6.51 -1.73 3.09
N ALA A 83 -6.75 -3.03 3.16
CA ALA A 83 -8.06 -3.57 3.53
C ALA A 83 -8.30 -3.55 5.05
N ILE A 84 -7.27 -3.37 5.87
CA ILE A 84 -7.37 -3.39 7.34
C ILE A 84 -7.47 -1.93 7.86
N PRO A 85 -8.65 -1.50 8.37
CA PRO A 85 -8.88 -0.11 8.80
C PRO A 85 -7.90 0.38 9.87
N GLU A 86 -7.55 -0.47 10.83
CA GLU A 86 -6.66 -0.14 11.94
C GLU A 86 -5.23 0.17 11.46
N PHE A 87 -4.76 -0.47 10.39
CA PHE A 87 -3.49 -0.12 9.76
C PHE A 87 -3.54 1.25 9.11
N ILE A 88 -4.65 1.58 8.46
CA ILE A 88 -4.88 2.88 7.83
C ILE A 88 -5.02 4.00 8.87
N GLU A 89 -5.61 3.73 10.03
CA GLU A 89 -5.64 4.68 11.15
C GLU A 89 -4.23 5.03 11.64
N ILE A 90 -3.36 4.01 11.79
CA ILE A 90 -1.95 4.19 12.15
C ILE A 90 -1.21 4.99 11.07
N ALA A 91 -1.41 4.66 9.79
CA ALA A 91 -0.79 5.36 8.66
C ALA A 91 -1.19 6.85 8.64
N ASN A 92 -2.50 7.13 8.76
CA ASN A 92 -3.02 8.49 8.81
C ASN A 92 -2.53 9.27 10.04
N LYS A 93 -2.41 8.61 11.21
CA LYS A 93 -1.81 9.22 12.40
C LYS A 93 -0.37 9.62 12.13
N LYS A 94 0.43 8.72 11.56
CA LYS A 94 1.83 9.01 11.24
C LYS A 94 1.98 10.12 10.21
N ALA A 95 1.14 10.15 9.17
CA ALA A 95 1.14 11.23 8.18
C ALA A 95 0.83 12.62 8.79
N ARG A 96 -0.02 12.67 9.83
CA ARG A 96 -0.26 13.91 10.60
C ARG A 96 0.93 14.31 11.44
N GLU A 97 1.56 13.35 12.13
CA GLU A 97 2.76 13.58 12.96
C GLU A 97 3.91 14.14 12.12
N GLU A 98 4.09 13.66 10.90
CA GLU A 98 5.11 14.13 9.96
C GLU A 98 4.66 15.36 9.13
N ALA A 99 3.45 15.87 9.35
CA ALA A 99 2.86 17.02 8.65
C ALA A 99 2.78 16.88 7.10
N ILE A 100 2.63 15.65 6.58
CA ILE A 100 2.62 15.35 5.13
C ILE A 100 1.23 15.01 4.56
N THR A 101 0.14 15.27 5.29
CA THR A 101 -1.23 14.87 4.88
C THR A 101 -1.71 15.42 3.53
N SER A 102 -1.10 16.49 3.02
CA SER A 102 -1.37 17.00 1.67
C SER A 102 -0.75 16.13 0.58
N MET A 103 0.37 15.47 0.87
CA MET A 103 1.18 14.68 -0.07
C MET A 103 1.02 13.17 0.13
N CYS A 104 0.62 12.71 1.31
CA CYS A 104 0.53 11.29 1.63
C CYS A 104 -0.85 10.99 2.25
N LYS A 105 -1.67 10.23 1.54
CA LYS A 105 -3.06 9.90 1.92
C LYS A 105 -3.26 8.40 1.98
N PHE A 106 -4.17 7.96 2.85
CA PHE A 106 -4.44 6.54 3.09
C PHE A 106 -5.95 6.26 3.10
N ILE A 107 -6.36 5.23 2.36
CA ILE A 107 -7.76 4.79 2.25
C ILE A 107 -7.86 3.34 2.72
N SER A 108 -8.87 3.06 3.55
CA SER A 108 -9.22 1.68 3.88
C SER A 108 -10.24 1.13 2.91
N GLY A 109 -9.99 -0.08 2.39
CA GLY A 109 -10.96 -0.84 1.61
C GLY A 109 -10.32 -1.81 0.62
N ASP A 110 -11.16 -2.39 -0.24
CA ASP A 110 -10.71 -3.37 -1.22
C ASP A 110 -10.02 -2.68 -2.41
N ALA A 111 -8.71 -2.86 -2.53
CA ALA A 111 -7.92 -2.38 -3.65
C ALA A 111 -8.48 -2.84 -5.01
N ARG A 112 -9.16 -4.00 -5.10
CA ARG A 112 -9.75 -4.51 -6.35
C ARG A 112 -10.90 -3.66 -6.86
N GLU A 113 -11.58 -2.98 -5.95
CA GLU A 113 -12.72 -2.13 -6.25
C GLU A 113 -12.28 -0.67 -6.39
N ILE A 114 -11.52 -0.17 -5.41
CA ILE A 114 -11.12 1.24 -5.33
C ILE A 114 -10.37 1.69 -6.56
N ILE A 115 -9.48 0.86 -7.12
CA ILE A 115 -8.68 1.23 -8.29
C ILE A 115 -9.51 1.65 -9.51
N ASN A 116 -10.75 1.18 -9.63
CA ASN A 116 -11.62 1.54 -10.75
C ASN A 116 -12.16 2.98 -10.66
N THR A 117 -11.94 3.64 -9.52
CA THR A 117 -12.37 5.03 -9.26
C THR A 117 -11.22 6.02 -9.31
N LEU A 118 -9.99 5.52 -9.46
CA LEU A 118 -8.79 6.33 -9.36
C LEU A 118 -8.38 6.97 -10.70
N ASN A 119 -7.62 8.05 -10.59
CA ASN A 119 -6.93 8.68 -11.70
C ASN A 119 -5.60 7.97 -12.00
N GLN A 120 -4.86 8.48 -12.99
CA GLN A 120 -3.60 7.91 -13.42
C GLN A 120 -2.44 8.15 -12.43
N PHE A 121 -1.71 7.08 -12.13
CA PHE A 121 -0.46 7.02 -11.36
C PHE A 121 0.69 6.63 -12.28
N ASN A 122 1.89 7.11 -11.98
CA ASN A 122 3.09 6.81 -12.76
C ASN A 122 4.08 5.90 -12.02
N LEU A 123 3.79 5.56 -10.77
CA LEU A 123 4.47 4.52 -10.00
C LEU A 123 3.43 3.74 -9.19
N ILE A 124 3.40 2.41 -9.35
CA ILE A 124 2.53 1.53 -8.58
C ILE A 124 3.40 0.52 -7.82
N ILE A 125 3.16 0.43 -6.51
CA ILE A 125 3.90 -0.44 -5.59
C ILE A 125 2.98 -1.60 -5.19
N LEU A 126 3.49 -2.82 -5.37
CA LEU A 126 2.88 -4.07 -4.94
C LEU A 126 3.80 -4.73 -3.90
N GLY A 127 3.88 -4.12 -2.72
CA GLY A 127 4.81 -4.50 -1.66
C GLY A 127 4.27 -5.63 -0.78
N SER A 128 4.48 -6.89 -1.18
CA SER A 128 4.01 -8.07 -0.42
C SER A 128 2.48 -8.19 -0.29
N ILE A 129 1.70 -7.62 -1.22
CA ILE A 129 0.23 -7.69 -1.21
C ILE A 129 -0.34 -9.08 -1.60
N GLY A 130 0.49 -9.98 -2.15
CA GLY A 130 0.05 -11.27 -2.66
C GLY A 130 -0.73 -11.18 -3.99
N PHE A 131 -1.40 -12.27 -4.37
CA PHE A 131 -2.06 -12.42 -5.68
C PHE A 131 -3.48 -11.82 -5.73
N VAL A 132 -3.65 -10.56 -5.28
CA VAL A 132 -4.96 -9.89 -5.16
C VAL A 132 -5.67 -9.74 -6.51
N PHE A 133 -4.91 -9.49 -7.58
CA PHE A 133 -5.42 -9.33 -8.95
C PHE A 133 -5.24 -10.58 -9.83
N GLY A 134 -4.90 -11.72 -9.23
CA GLY A 134 -4.53 -12.94 -9.94
C GLY A 134 -3.04 -13.00 -10.25
N ASN A 135 -2.67 -13.60 -11.39
CA ASN A 135 -1.26 -13.77 -11.77
C ASN A 135 -0.63 -12.45 -12.28
N TYR A 136 0.70 -12.44 -12.46
CA TYR A 136 1.42 -11.25 -12.90
C TYR A 136 0.87 -10.63 -14.19
N PHE A 137 0.47 -11.43 -15.18
CA PHE A 137 -0.10 -10.92 -16.42
C PHE A 137 -1.45 -10.23 -16.22
N GLN A 138 -2.31 -10.78 -15.36
CA GLN A 138 -3.59 -10.17 -15.00
C GLN A 138 -3.38 -8.86 -14.24
N THR A 139 -2.51 -8.88 -13.24
CA THR A 139 -2.11 -7.69 -12.47
C THR A 139 -1.63 -6.56 -13.39
N MET A 140 -0.68 -6.84 -14.29
CA MET A 140 -0.15 -5.84 -15.22
C MET A 140 -1.23 -5.30 -16.18
N ASN A 141 -2.16 -6.14 -16.65
CA ASN A 141 -3.24 -5.70 -17.54
C ASN A 141 -4.31 -4.86 -16.87
N ILE A 142 -4.54 -5.07 -15.58
CA ILE A 142 -5.45 -4.27 -14.77
C ILE A 142 -4.80 -2.93 -14.47
N LEU A 143 -3.57 -2.95 -13.96
CA LEU A 143 -2.90 -1.76 -13.45
C LEU A 143 -2.38 -0.81 -14.55
N LYS A 144 -2.13 -1.27 -15.78
CA LYS A 144 -1.71 -0.37 -16.88
C LYS A 144 -2.75 0.69 -17.28
N LYS A 145 -3.99 0.57 -16.79
CA LYS A 145 -5.11 1.46 -17.12
C LYS A 145 -5.23 2.64 -16.15
N ILE A 146 -4.50 2.57 -15.04
CA ILE A 146 -4.53 3.52 -13.94
C ILE A 146 -3.12 3.99 -13.64
#